data_AF-A0A1T4WWR8-F1
#
_entry.id   AF-A0A1T4WWR8-F1
#
_cell.length_a   1.000
_cell.length_b   1.000
_cell.length_c   1.000
_cell.angle_alpha   90.00
_cell.angle_beta   90.00
_cell.angle_gamma   90.00
#
_symmetry.space_group_name_H-M   'P 1'
#
loop_
_entity.id
_entity.type
_entity.pdbx_description
1 polymer ?
#
loop_
_entity_poly.entity_id
_entity_poly.type
_entity_poly.pdbx_seq_one_letter_code
_entity_poly.pdbx_strand_id
1 'polypeptide(L)'
;MSIDHDVRSPHESIIELDESLRLEEFSEPVAAPSTTLPRLALAEEPEEPPKVVVGISRDDVLTIAGAAVSGLSVGVVLSLVLGVVPVGWMFFVSYLWFVAIYTTLVFLRDRGPAVRDRFWTVMLSSAGVVVVATLGLVIGFTLLSGQEVFAQAFDPSSGQAIWERFHFLTLDMGGVGPLAALKDGGILHAIVGTLIQIGVALAITVPLGITTALFLAEVRGKFARFVRTIVEAMTALPSVVAGLFIYAAIIVGITHEFNGFAASLAITVLMLPIMIRSSDVVLRLVPGNLREAGLALGASQWSVVWRVVLPTVRSGLTTAIILATAHGIGETAPVLLTAGVTSNLNINPFSGPMTSLPLAALEFVKNSQNTMKARGFATAAVLLVLVLVLFLIARKIGGQEPGKLTPVQRAKLGQRSRATAARMARNSQRAAADRTISPPGGEPAPAHAEPDPHPQSPSQQSTGDKI
;
A
#
# COMPACT_ATOMS: atom_id res chain seq x y z
N MET A 1 74.95 74.68 -33.38
CA MET A 1 74.62 74.10 -34.69
C MET A 1 73.11 73.90 -34.67
N SER A 2 72.33 74.98 -34.91
CA SER A 2 71.68 75.30 -36.20
C SER A 2 70.80 74.13 -36.66
N ILE A 3 69.50 74.12 -36.36
CA ILE A 3 68.41 74.62 -37.22
C ILE A 3 68.41 73.90 -38.58
N ASP A 4 67.43 73.03 -38.87
CA ASP A 4 66.23 73.50 -39.60
C ASP A 4 65.06 72.50 -39.63
N HIS A 5 63.87 73.10 -39.74
CA HIS A 5 62.56 72.54 -40.01
C HIS A 5 62.44 72.10 -41.49
N ASP A 6 61.59 71.12 -41.80
CA ASP A 6 60.59 71.38 -42.85
C ASP A 6 59.30 70.56 -42.65
N VAL A 7 58.19 71.23 -42.95
CA VAL A 7 56.79 70.84 -42.77
C VAL A 7 56.21 70.64 -44.17
N ARG A 8 55.61 69.49 -44.47
CA ARG A 8 54.53 69.38 -45.47
C ARG A 8 53.51 68.32 -45.06
N SER A 9 52.26 68.75 -44.96
CA SER A 9 51.03 67.94 -45.02
C SER A 9 50.38 68.12 -46.42
N PRO A 10 49.16 67.63 -46.67
CA PRO A 10 48.71 66.26 -46.94
C PRO A 10 48.13 66.14 -48.38
N HIS A 11 47.62 64.94 -48.73
CA HIS A 11 46.88 64.60 -49.97
C HIS A 11 47.71 64.27 -51.22
N GLU A 12 47.91 62.98 -51.46
CA GLU A 12 47.62 62.26 -52.71
C GLU A 12 48.15 60.83 -52.58
N SER A 13 47.58 59.89 -53.34
CA SER A 13 47.79 58.42 -53.28
C SER A 13 47.01 57.65 -52.20
N ILE A 14 45.80 58.11 -51.90
CA ILE A 14 44.68 57.16 -51.75
C ILE A 14 44.33 56.76 -53.19
N ILE A 15 44.11 55.46 -53.44
CA ILE A 15 43.90 54.80 -54.75
C ILE A 15 45.20 54.14 -55.27
N GLU A 16 45.54 52.96 -54.73
CA GLU A 16 46.23 51.86 -55.46
C GLU A 16 46.57 50.61 -54.58
N LEU A 17 46.12 50.56 -53.31
CA LEU A 17 46.40 49.42 -52.42
C LEU A 17 45.20 48.51 -52.13
N ASP A 18 44.06 48.66 -52.83
CA ASP A 18 42.81 47.92 -52.54
C ASP A 18 42.46 46.82 -53.57
N GLU A 19 43.45 46.29 -54.29
CA GLU A 19 43.22 45.22 -55.28
C GLU A 19 44.06 43.95 -55.05
N SER A 20 44.96 43.93 -54.06
CA SER A 20 45.73 42.74 -53.68
C SER A 20 45.17 41.98 -52.47
N LEU A 21 44.07 42.43 -51.87
CA LEU A 21 43.45 41.83 -50.68
C LEU A 21 42.18 41.00 -50.96
N ARG A 22 41.89 40.68 -52.25
CA ARG A 22 40.61 40.05 -52.64
C ARG A 22 40.65 38.57 -53.02
N LEU A 23 41.75 37.86 -52.86
CA LEU A 23 41.81 36.42 -53.22
C LEU A 23 42.64 35.58 -52.22
N GLU A 24 42.34 35.68 -50.92
CA GLU A 24 42.55 34.54 -50.01
C GLU A 24 41.20 34.08 -49.47
N GLU A 25 40.68 33.10 -50.19
CA GLU A 25 39.48 32.34 -49.96
C GLU A 25 39.60 31.61 -48.61
N PHE A 26 38.87 32.10 -47.61
CA PHE A 26 38.61 31.40 -46.35
C PHE A 26 37.89 30.08 -46.64
N SER A 27 38.66 29.03 -46.84
CA SER A 27 38.19 27.64 -46.86
C SER A 27 38.64 26.92 -45.59
N GLU A 28 38.34 27.49 -44.42
CA GLU A 28 38.26 26.65 -43.23
C GLU A 28 36.94 25.85 -43.29
N PRO A 29 36.98 24.51 -43.26
CA PRO A 29 35.76 23.73 -43.15
C PRO A 29 35.08 24.14 -41.84
N VAL A 30 33.89 24.75 -41.94
CA VAL A 30 33.03 25.03 -40.79
C VAL A 30 32.79 23.69 -40.10
N ALA A 31 33.53 23.44 -39.02
CA ALA A 31 33.35 22.27 -38.19
C ALA A 31 31.88 22.27 -37.74
N ALA A 32 31.15 21.21 -38.10
CA ALA A 32 29.78 21.03 -37.66
C ALA A 32 29.71 21.27 -36.14
N PRO A 33 28.70 22.00 -35.62
CA PRO A 33 28.63 22.33 -34.21
C PRO A 33 28.67 21.04 -33.39
N SER A 34 29.82 20.73 -32.80
CA SER A 34 29.97 19.56 -31.95
C SER A 34 29.47 19.96 -30.57
N THR A 35 28.35 19.39 -30.15
CA THR A 35 27.92 19.46 -28.76
C THR A 35 28.96 18.73 -27.92
N THR A 36 29.92 19.45 -27.34
CA THR A 36 30.79 18.88 -26.31
C THR A 36 29.95 18.72 -25.06
N LEU A 37 29.54 17.49 -24.74
CA LEU A 37 29.02 17.19 -23.42
C LEU A 37 30.09 17.60 -22.41
N PRO A 38 29.78 18.40 -21.38
CA PRO A 38 30.71 18.64 -20.30
C PRO A 38 31.07 17.26 -19.75
N ARG A 39 32.35 16.87 -19.83
CA ARG A 39 32.85 15.83 -18.93
C ARG A 39 32.71 16.45 -17.55
N LEU A 40 31.58 16.19 -16.89
CA LEU A 40 31.56 16.11 -15.45
C LEU A 40 32.79 15.27 -15.11
N ALA A 41 33.77 15.89 -14.46
CA ALA A 41 34.76 15.14 -13.73
C ALA A 41 33.94 14.29 -12.78
N LEU A 42 33.66 13.05 -13.18
CA LEU A 42 33.23 12.02 -12.26
C LEU A 42 34.40 11.99 -11.28
N ALA A 43 34.23 12.67 -10.15
CA ALA A 43 35.09 12.46 -9.00
C ALA A 43 35.21 10.94 -8.91
N GLU A 44 36.45 10.42 -8.90
CA GLU A 44 36.72 9.00 -8.66
C GLU A 44 35.70 8.51 -7.65
N GLU A 45 34.76 7.69 -8.11
CA GLU A 45 33.71 7.22 -7.21
C GLU A 45 34.43 6.55 -6.05
N PRO A 46 34.18 6.97 -4.79
CA PRO A 46 34.84 6.35 -3.66
C PRO A 46 34.64 4.85 -3.78
N GLU A 47 35.75 4.11 -3.81
CA GLU A 47 35.83 2.67 -4.01
C GLU A 47 34.60 2.00 -3.39
N GLU A 48 33.67 1.50 -4.23
CA GLU A 48 32.41 0.92 -3.73
C GLU A 48 32.79 -0.10 -2.65
N PRO A 49 32.27 0.02 -1.42
CA PRO A 49 32.58 -0.96 -0.39
C PRO A 49 32.25 -2.35 -0.94
N PRO A 50 33.11 -3.36 -0.71
CA PRO A 50 32.99 -4.66 -1.34
C PRO A 50 31.56 -5.16 -1.17
N LYS A 51 30.90 -5.45 -2.30
CA LYS A 51 29.51 -5.90 -2.32
C LYS A 51 29.39 -7.08 -1.36
N VAL A 52 28.71 -6.85 -0.23
CA VAL A 52 28.43 -7.89 0.74
C VAL A 52 27.64 -8.95 0.00
N VAL A 53 28.27 -10.10 -0.25
CA VAL A 53 27.61 -11.23 -0.91
C VAL A 53 26.54 -11.71 0.05
N VAL A 54 25.29 -11.33 -0.22
CA VAL A 54 24.13 -11.77 0.54
C VAL A 54 23.88 -13.23 0.20
N GLY A 55 24.46 -14.13 0.98
CA GLY A 55 24.31 -15.57 0.84
C GLY A 55 24.70 -16.30 2.12
N ILE A 56 23.92 -17.31 2.49
CA ILE A 56 24.24 -18.17 3.64
C ILE A 56 25.39 -19.08 3.20
N SER A 57 26.57 -18.94 3.82
CA SER A 57 27.69 -19.85 3.56
C SER A 57 27.36 -21.26 4.05
N ARG A 58 27.95 -22.30 3.44
CA ARG A 58 27.85 -23.68 3.95
C ARG A 58 28.30 -23.77 5.42
N ASP A 59 29.31 -22.98 5.77
CA ASP A 59 29.79 -22.92 7.15
C ASP A 59 28.77 -22.28 8.09
N ASP A 60 27.98 -21.30 7.61
CA ASP A 60 26.93 -20.68 8.41
C ASP A 60 25.80 -21.67 8.67
N VAL A 61 25.43 -22.49 7.68
CA VAL A 61 24.44 -23.57 7.84
C VAL A 61 24.92 -24.59 8.87
N LEU A 62 26.18 -25.03 8.79
CA LEU A 62 26.77 -25.97 9.74
C LEU A 62 26.83 -25.39 11.16
N THR A 63 27.15 -24.10 11.29
CA THR A 63 27.20 -23.40 12.58
C THR A 63 25.81 -23.31 13.21
N ILE A 64 24.78 -22.98 12.41
CA ILE A 64 23.39 -22.96 12.86
C ILE A 64 22.93 -24.36 13.30
N ALA A 65 23.18 -25.38 12.46
CA ALA A 65 22.77 -26.74 12.76
C ALA A 65 23.49 -27.30 14.00
N GLY A 66 24.80 -27.10 14.12
CA GLY A 66 25.59 -27.53 15.27
C GLY A 66 25.15 -26.85 16.56
N ALA A 67 24.89 -25.54 16.51
CA ALA A 67 24.34 -24.81 17.65
C ALA A 67 22.94 -25.30 18.03
N ALA A 68 22.08 -25.63 17.06
CA ALA A 68 20.71 -26.09 17.31
C ALA A 68 20.69 -27.45 18.02
N VAL A 69 21.50 -28.40 17.55
CA VAL A 69 21.66 -29.72 18.18
C VAL A 69 22.25 -29.58 19.59
N SER A 70 23.24 -28.70 19.75
CA SER A 70 23.86 -28.45 21.06
C SER A 70 22.88 -27.83 22.05
N GLY A 71 22.12 -26.81 21.61
CA GLY A 71 21.09 -26.16 22.44
C GLY A 71 19.99 -27.12 22.86
N LEU A 72 19.50 -27.95 21.93
CA LEU A 72 18.51 -29.00 22.23
C LEU A 72 19.05 -30.03 23.23
N SER A 73 20.30 -30.48 23.05
CA SER A 73 20.94 -31.44 23.95
C SER A 73 21.07 -30.89 25.37
N VAL A 74 21.50 -29.63 25.51
CA VAL A 74 21.60 -28.96 26.81
C VAL A 74 20.23 -28.82 27.46
N GLY A 75 19.20 -28.42 26.70
CA GLY A 75 17.85 -28.29 27.22
C GLY A 75 17.26 -29.63 27.69
N VAL A 76 17.48 -30.71 26.94
CA VAL A 76 17.06 -32.07 27.32
C VAL A 76 17.78 -32.54 28.59
N VAL A 77 19.09 -32.30 28.71
CA VAL A 77 19.85 -32.66 29.91
C VAL A 77 19.36 -31.88 31.12
N LEU A 78 19.14 -30.56 30.99
CA LEU A 78 18.68 -29.72 32.09
C LEU A 78 17.24 -30.06 32.55
N SER A 79 16.38 -30.50 31.62
CA SER A 79 14.97 -30.79 31.93
C SER A 79 14.71 -32.25 32.29
N LEU A 80 15.11 -33.21 31.45
CA LEU A 80 14.76 -34.62 31.59
C LEU A 80 15.77 -35.41 32.43
N VAL A 81 17.05 -35.04 32.38
CA VAL A 81 18.11 -35.78 33.09
C VAL A 81 18.32 -35.21 34.50
N LEU A 82 18.51 -33.89 34.59
CA LEU A 82 18.84 -33.21 35.85
C LEU A 82 17.60 -32.75 36.61
N GLY A 83 16.46 -32.57 35.93
CA GLY A 83 15.22 -32.10 36.56
C GLY A 83 15.29 -30.67 37.11
N VAL A 84 16.30 -29.88 36.72
CA VAL A 84 16.49 -28.49 37.20
C VAL A 84 15.44 -27.57 36.58
N VAL A 85 14.98 -27.89 35.37
CA VAL A 85 13.99 -27.11 34.62
C VAL A 85 12.74 -27.98 34.37
N PRO A 86 11.51 -27.46 34.62
CA PRO A 86 10.30 -28.21 34.29
C PRO A 86 10.20 -28.52 32.79
N VAL A 87 9.64 -29.68 32.43
CA VAL A 87 9.53 -30.15 31.03
C VAL A 87 8.85 -29.11 30.11
N GLY A 88 7.87 -28.37 30.62
CA GLY A 88 7.19 -27.31 29.85
C GLY A 88 8.12 -26.18 29.38
N TRP A 89 9.25 -25.97 30.05
CA TRP A 89 10.25 -24.95 29.70
C TRP A 89 11.42 -25.49 28.85
N MET A 90 11.42 -26.79 28.52
CA MET A 90 12.52 -27.44 27.80
C MET A 90 12.86 -26.73 26.48
N PHE A 91 11.86 -26.44 25.65
CA PHE A 91 12.08 -25.81 24.34
C PHE A 91 12.58 -24.37 24.46
N PHE A 92 12.09 -23.63 25.46
CA PHE A 92 12.53 -22.27 25.73
C PHE A 92 14.00 -22.24 26.17
N VAL A 93 14.38 -23.10 27.12
CA VAL A 93 15.77 -23.19 27.59
C VAL A 93 16.70 -23.71 26.50
N SER A 94 16.26 -24.69 25.70
CA SER A 94 17.01 -25.18 24.54
C SER A 94 17.31 -24.07 23.54
N TYR A 95 16.31 -23.22 23.28
CA TYR A 95 16.44 -22.08 22.36
C TYR A 95 17.41 -21.02 22.90
N LEU A 96 17.35 -20.67 24.20
CA LEU A 96 18.32 -19.74 24.80
C LEU A 96 19.76 -20.24 24.66
N TRP A 97 19.98 -21.53 24.89
CA TRP A 97 21.30 -22.15 24.71
C TRP A 97 21.72 -22.21 23.25
N PHE A 98 20.82 -22.52 22.33
CA PHE A 98 21.09 -22.42 20.89
C PHE A 98 21.63 -21.03 20.52
N VAL A 99 20.97 -19.97 20.99
CA VAL A 99 21.34 -18.58 20.71
C VAL A 99 22.69 -18.23 21.33
N ALA A 100 22.91 -18.62 22.58
CA ALA A 100 24.16 -18.37 23.29
C ALA A 100 25.34 -19.06 22.57
N ILE A 101 25.18 -20.35 22.23
CA ILE A 101 26.20 -21.14 21.54
C ILE A 101 26.45 -20.59 20.13
N TYR A 102 25.39 -20.31 19.37
CA TYR A 102 25.50 -19.72 18.03
C TYR A 102 26.25 -18.39 18.05
N THR A 103 25.86 -17.47 18.95
CA THR A 103 26.50 -16.16 19.06
C THR A 103 27.96 -16.29 19.48
N THR A 104 28.28 -17.24 20.35
CA THR A 104 29.65 -17.54 20.75
C THR A 104 30.48 -18.06 19.58
N LEU A 105 29.94 -19.00 18.79
CA LEU A 105 30.61 -19.53 17.60
C LEU A 105 30.88 -18.44 16.56
N VAL A 106 29.92 -17.52 16.36
CA VAL A 106 30.08 -16.37 15.46
C VAL A 106 31.10 -15.37 16.00
N PHE A 107 31.08 -15.10 17.32
CA PHE A 107 32.06 -14.21 17.96
C PHE A 107 33.50 -14.72 17.85
N LEU A 108 33.69 -16.04 17.85
CA LEU A 108 35.01 -16.65 17.66
C LEU A 108 35.55 -16.51 16.22
N ARG A 109 34.67 -16.28 15.23
CA ARG A 109 35.04 -16.22 13.81
C ARG A 109 35.06 -14.80 13.24
N ASP A 110 34.10 -13.97 13.64
CA ASP A 110 33.79 -12.70 13.00
C ASP A 110 33.95 -11.49 13.95
N ARG A 111 34.20 -10.31 13.37
CA ARG A 111 34.37 -9.06 14.13
C ARG A 111 33.02 -8.55 14.68
N GLY A 112 33.08 -7.78 15.77
CA GLY A 112 31.92 -7.32 16.55
C GLY A 112 30.67 -6.84 15.77
N PRO A 113 30.78 -6.01 14.71
CA PRO A 113 29.62 -5.59 13.92
C PRO A 113 28.87 -6.76 13.25
N ALA A 114 29.60 -7.76 12.73
CA ALA A 114 29.02 -8.94 12.09
C ALA A 114 28.33 -9.86 13.10
N VAL A 115 28.84 -9.94 14.34
CA VAL A 115 28.20 -10.70 15.43
C VAL A 115 26.82 -10.14 15.75
N ARG A 116 26.70 -8.80 15.85
CA ARG A 116 25.41 -8.13 16.11
C ARG A 116 24.42 -8.36 14.99
N ASP A 117 24.87 -8.23 13.75
CA ASP A 117 24.04 -8.46 12.57
C ASP A 117 23.52 -9.91 12.49
N ARG A 118 24.40 -10.90 12.69
CA ARG A 118 24.04 -12.33 12.70
C ARG A 118 23.13 -12.69 13.87
N PHE A 119 23.38 -12.13 15.06
CA PHE A 119 22.51 -12.31 16.23
C PHE A 119 21.08 -11.83 15.93
N TRP A 120 20.94 -10.58 15.45
CA TRP A 120 19.62 -10.04 15.11
C TRP A 120 18.96 -10.81 13.97
N THR A 121 19.72 -11.24 12.97
CA THR A 121 19.20 -12.06 11.87
C THR A 121 18.62 -13.38 12.38
N VAL A 122 19.32 -14.09 13.27
CA VAL A 122 18.80 -15.33 13.86
C VAL A 122 17.61 -15.06 14.77
N MET A 123 17.64 -14.01 15.59
CA MET A 123 16.49 -13.60 16.44
C MET A 123 15.24 -13.28 15.64
N LEU A 124 15.37 -12.49 14.57
CA LEU A 124 14.23 -12.09 13.75
C LEU A 124 13.72 -13.27 12.90
N SER A 125 14.62 -14.08 12.33
CA SER A 125 14.21 -15.23 11.52
C SER A 125 13.54 -16.31 12.36
N SER A 126 14.06 -16.63 13.55
CA SER A 126 13.43 -17.58 14.47
C SER A 126 12.08 -17.07 14.98
N ALA A 127 11.96 -15.79 15.33
CA ALA A 127 10.68 -15.17 15.70
C ALA A 127 9.68 -15.27 14.54
N GLY A 128 10.11 -15.00 13.30
CA GLY A 128 9.30 -15.19 12.11
C GLY A 128 8.84 -16.63 11.92
N VAL A 129 9.73 -17.61 12.10
CA VAL A 129 9.39 -19.05 12.04
C VAL A 129 8.37 -19.41 13.12
N VAL A 130 8.54 -18.95 14.36
CA VAL A 130 7.59 -19.21 15.46
C VAL A 130 6.21 -18.64 15.13
N VAL A 131 6.14 -17.41 14.62
CA VAL A 131 4.87 -16.77 14.22
C VAL A 131 4.19 -17.58 13.12
N VAL A 132 4.92 -17.96 12.06
CA VAL A 132 4.38 -18.75 10.94
C VAL A 132 3.97 -20.16 11.39
N ALA A 133 4.77 -20.82 12.22
CA ALA A 133 4.46 -22.14 12.76
C ALA A 133 3.22 -22.09 13.66
N THR A 134 3.10 -21.07 14.51
CA THR A 134 1.92 -20.84 15.36
C THR A 134 0.69 -20.61 14.51
N LEU A 135 0.78 -19.76 13.48
CA LEU A 135 -0.33 -19.52 12.55
C LEU A 135 -0.74 -20.81 11.81
N GLY A 136 0.25 -21.56 11.31
CA GLY A 136 0.02 -22.84 10.64
C GLY A 136 -0.63 -23.86 11.56
N LEU A 137 -0.22 -23.92 12.83
CA LEU A 137 -0.83 -24.76 13.85
C LEU A 137 -2.26 -24.33 14.14
N VAL A 138 -2.53 -23.04 14.34
CA VAL A 138 -3.89 -22.55 14.61
C VAL A 138 -4.83 -22.86 13.45
N ILE A 139 -4.41 -22.60 12.21
CA ILE A 139 -5.20 -22.89 11.02
C ILE A 139 -5.39 -24.41 10.88
N GLY A 140 -4.30 -25.18 10.99
CA GLY A 140 -4.33 -26.64 10.87
C GLY A 140 -5.23 -27.28 11.94
N PHE A 141 -5.08 -26.90 13.20
CA PHE A 141 -5.90 -27.37 14.32
C PHE A 141 -7.38 -27.02 14.13
N THR A 142 -7.68 -25.81 13.65
CA THR A 142 -9.06 -25.38 13.37
C THR A 142 -9.69 -26.24 12.27
N LEU A 143 -8.96 -26.50 11.18
CA LEU A 143 -9.44 -27.34 10.08
C LEU A 143 -9.62 -28.80 10.50
N LEU A 144 -8.66 -29.36 11.25
CA LEU A 144 -8.72 -30.73 11.75
C LEU A 144 -9.86 -30.92 12.76
N SER A 145 -10.08 -29.96 13.64
CA SER A 145 -11.14 -30.04 14.66
C SER A 145 -12.54 -29.84 14.07
N GLY A 146 -12.66 -29.13 12.94
CA GLY A 146 -13.91 -28.96 12.20
C GLY A 146 -14.17 -30.03 11.13
N GLN A 147 -13.25 -30.98 10.93
CA GLN A 147 -13.28 -31.90 9.79
C GLN A 147 -14.53 -32.77 9.72
N GLU A 148 -15.14 -33.12 10.86
CA GLU A 148 -16.33 -33.99 10.90
C GLU A 148 -17.54 -33.36 10.20
N VAL A 149 -17.68 -32.03 10.31
CA VAL A 149 -18.75 -31.27 9.66
C VAL A 149 -18.52 -31.22 8.14
N PHE A 150 -17.28 -30.98 7.72
CA PHE A 150 -16.94 -30.95 6.29
C PHE A 150 -16.96 -32.34 5.66
N ALA A 151 -16.54 -33.38 6.38
CA ALA A 151 -16.59 -34.75 5.91
C ALA A 151 -18.01 -35.17 5.55
N GLN A 152 -19.02 -34.77 6.34
CA GLN A 152 -20.44 -34.99 6.01
C GLN A 152 -20.88 -34.23 4.74
N ALA A 153 -20.37 -33.01 4.54
CA ALA A 153 -20.67 -32.24 3.33
C ALA A 153 -20.05 -32.84 2.05
N PHE A 154 -18.91 -33.53 2.17
CA PHE A 154 -18.20 -34.12 1.03
C PHE A 154 -18.37 -35.64 0.89
N ASP A 155 -19.15 -36.30 1.75
CA ASP A 155 -19.38 -37.75 1.71
C ASP A 155 -20.14 -38.17 0.43
N PRO A 156 -19.48 -38.87 -0.52
CA PRO A 156 -20.12 -39.34 -1.75
C PRO A 156 -21.21 -40.38 -1.50
N SER A 157 -21.12 -41.11 -0.39
CA SER A 157 -22.00 -42.24 -0.05
C SER A 157 -23.35 -41.84 0.53
N SER A 158 -23.53 -40.55 0.85
CA SER A 158 -24.75 -40.00 1.46
C SER A 158 -26.02 -40.12 0.59
N GLY A 159 -25.89 -40.34 -0.73
CA GLY A 159 -27.02 -40.43 -1.66
C GLY A 159 -27.84 -39.13 -1.83
N GLN A 160 -27.52 -38.08 -1.07
CA GLN A 160 -28.19 -36.78 -1.08
C GLN A 160 -27.67 -35.89 -2.21
N ALA A 161 -28.53 -35.00 -2.71
CA ALA A 161 -28.17 -34.01 -3.71
C ALA A 161 -27.09 -33.06 -3.17
N ILE A 162 -26.20 -32.59 -4.05
CA ILE A 162 -25.04 -31.73 -3.66
C ILE A 162 -25.49 -30.52 -2.82
N TRP A 163 -26.64 -29.94 -3.12
CA TRP A 163 -27.20 -28.79 -2.40
C TRP A 163 -27.61 -29.10 -0.95
N GLU A 164 -28.09 -30.31 -0.67
CA GLU A 164 -28.50 -30.76 0.67
C GLU A 164 -27.28 -31.07 1.54
N ARG A 165 -26.14 -31.40 0.93
CA ARG A 165 -24.88 -31.66 1.63
C ARG A 165 -24.27 -30.40 2.25
N PHE A 166 -24.60 -29.23 1.71
CA PHE A 166 -24.19 -27.93 2.27
C PHE A 166 -25.17 -27.38 3.31
N HIS A 167 -25.97 -28.23 3.97
CA HIS A 167 -26.91 -27.84 5.03
C HIS A 167 -26.25 -26.96 6.11
N PHE A 168 -24.98 -27.19 6.43
CA PHE A 168 -24.26 -26.40 7.41
C PHE A 168 -24.09 -24.93 6.99
N LEU A 169 -24.02 -24.63 5.68
CA LEU A 169 -23.93 -23.27 5.17
C LEU A 169 -25.30 -22.64 4.88
N THR A 170 -26.32 -23.46 4.62
CA THR A 170 -27.64 -23.00 4.14
C THR A 170 -28.72 -22.96 5.21
N LEU A 171 -28.58 -23.70 6.30
CA LEU A 171 -29.53 -23.68 7.43
C LEU A 171 -29.05 -22.73 8.53
N ASP A 172 -29.98 -22.28 9.36
CA ASP A 172 -29.67 -21.62 10.62
C ASP A 172 -29.73 -22.61 11.80
N MET A 173 -29.57 -22.12 13.02
CA MET A 173 -29.68 -22.94 14.24
C MET A 173 -31.08 -22.80 14.86
N GLY A 174 -32.07 -22.29 14.13
CA GLY A 174 -33.41 -22.05 14.62
C GLY A 174 -34.08 -23.35 15.06
N GLY A 175 -34.45 -23.44 16.34
CA GLY A 175 -35.06 -24.65 16.89
C GLY A 175 -34.12 -25.86 17.07
N VAL A 176 -32.81 -25.68 16.83
CA VAL A 176 -31.81 -26.75 16.96
C VAL A 176 -31.19 -26.70 18.36
N GLY A 177 -31.45 -27.74 19.15
CA GLY A 177 -30.90 -27.87 20.50
C GLY A 177 -29.42 -28.27 20.50
N PRO A 178 -28.69 -28.07 21.61
CA PRO A 178 -27.28 -28.44 21.72
C PRO A 178 -27.00 -29.94 21.51
N LEU A 179 -27.97 -30.81 21.83
CA LEU A 179 -27.90 -32.27 21.68
C LEU A 179 -28.23 -32.76 20.27
N ALA A 180 -28.62 -31.88 19.36
CA ALA A 180 -29.00 -32.27 18.00
C ALA A 180 -27.81 -32.83 17.22
N ALA A 181 -28.08 -33.74 16.28
CA ALA A 181 -27.04 -34.38 15.49
C ALA A 181 -26.36 -33.38 14.54
N LEU A 182 -25.12 -33.60 14.11
CA LEU A 182 -24.37 -32.64 13.27
C LEU A 182 -25.11 -32.22 11.99
N LYS A 183 -25.94 -33.11 11.44
CA LYS A 183 -26.79 -32.88 10.26
C LYS A 183 -27.91 -31.84 10.47
N ASP A 184 -28.25 -31.55 11.72
CA ASP A 184 -29.34 -30.65 12.07
C ASP A 184 -28.80 -29.26 12.39
N GLY A 185 -29.15 -28.28 11.56
CA GLY A 185 -28.79 -26.87 11.73
C GLY A 185 -27.53 -26.43 10.99
N GLY A 186 -27.33 -25.11 10.91
CA GLY A 186 -26.22 -24.51 10.19
C GLY A 186 -25.90 -23.08 10.62
N ILE A 187 -24.91 -22.49 9.97
CA ILE A 187 -24.34 -21.19 10.32
C ILE A 187 -24.76 -20.06 9.39
N LEU A 188 -25.84 -20.25 8.61
CA LEU A 188 -26.32 -19.21 7.68
C LEU A 188 -26.56 -17.88 8.39
N HIS A 189 -27.22 -17.92 9.56
CA HIS A 189 -27.48 -16.75 10.40
C HIS A 189 -26.20 -15.98 10.74
N ALA A 190 -25.10 -16.69 11.05
CA ALA A 190 -23.81 -16.11 11.39
C ALA A 190 -23.07 -15.54 10.17
N ILE A 191 -23.14 -16.22 9.01
CA ILE A 191 -22.56 -15.73 7.74
C ILE A 191 -23.23 -14.42 7.33
N VAL A 192 -24.57 -14.41 7.30
CA VAL A 192 -25.36 -13.23 6.94
C VAL A 192 -25.11 -12.10 7.93
N GLY A 193 -25.10 -12.41 9.23
CA GLY A 193 -24.79 -11.43 10.27
C GLY A 193 -23.42 -10.78 10.11
N THR A 194 -22.36 -11.57 9.85
CA THR A 194 -21.02 -11.04 9.58
C THR A 194 -20.99 -10.15 8.34
N LEU A 195 -21.60 -10.58 7.22
CA LEU A 195 -21.59 -9.82 5.97
C LEU A 195 -22.35 -8.50 6.07
N ILE A 196 -23.49 -8.49 6.76
CA ILE A 196 -24.26 -7.26 7.01
C ILE A 196 -23.47 -6.33 7.94
N GLN A 197 -22.94 -6.84 9.05
CA GLN A 197 -22.18 -6.02 10.01
C GLN A 197 -20.95 -5.38 9.38
N ILE A 198 -20.13 -6.16 8.67
CA ILE A 198 -18.95 -5.63 8.00
C ILE A 198 -19.33 -4.70 6.84
N GLY A 199 -20.41 -5.01 6.11
CA GLY A 199 -20.91 -4.17 5.02
C GLY A 199 -21.31 -2.77 5.51
N VAL A 200 -22.09 -2.70 6.59
CA VAL A 200 -22.48 -1.44 7.23
C VAL A 200 -21.26 -0.72 7.81
N ALA A 201 -20.38 -1.44 8.52
CA ALA A 201 -19.16 -0.87 9.08
C ALA A 201 -18.25 -0.29 7.99
N LEU A 202 -18.10 -0.95 6.85
CA LEU A 202 -17.32 -0.45 5.72
C LEU A 202 -17.97 0.75 5.04
N ALA A 203 -19.29 0.74 4.89
CA ALA A 203 -20.04 1.86 4.31
C ALA A 203 -19.82 3.16 5.11
N ILE A 204 -19.55 3.06 6.42
CA ILE A 204 -19.25 4.20 7.30
C ILE A 204 -17.74 4.46 7.36
N THR A 205 -16.95 3.42 7.62
CA THR A 205 -15.51 3.54 7.91
C THR A 205 -14.70 3.97 6.70
N VAL A 206 -14.98 3.43 5.51
CA VAL A 206 -14.21 3.74 4.30
C VAL A 206 -14.31 5.22 3.93
N PRO A 207 -15.50 5.83 3.78
CA PRO A 207 -15.58 7.24 3.45
C PRO A 207 -15.01 8.13 4.57
N LEU A 208 -15.33 7.87 5.85
CA LEU A 208 -14.82 8.68 6.96
C LEU A 208 -13.30 8.56 7.11
N GLY A 209 -12.76 7.35 6.96
CA GLY A 209 -11.34 7.08 7.09
C GLY A 209 -10.52 7.71 5.97
N ILE A 210 -10.95 7.55 4.71
CA ILE A 210 -10.25 8.12 3.55
C ILE A 210 -10.36 9.65 3.56
N THR A 211 -11.53 10.22 3.87
CA THR A 211 -11.68 11.69 3.93
C THR A 211 -10.85 12.31 5.04
N THR A 212 -10.80 11.68 6.23
CA THR A 212 -9.95 12.14 7.32
C THR A 212 -8.47 12.01 6.98
N ALA A 213 -8.06 10.89 6.38
CA ALA A 213 -6.68 10.70 5.93
C ALA A 213 -6.27 11.71 4.85
N LEU A 214 -7.18 12.02 3.91
CA LEU A 214 -6.99 13.03 2.89
C LEU A 214 -6.82 14.43 3.52
N PHE A 215 -7.69 14.77 4.47
CA PHE A 215 -7.56 16.00 5.25
C PHE A 215 -6.19 16.07 5.94
N LEU A 216 -5.76 14.99 6.60
CA LEU A 216 -4.46 14.93 7.28
C LEU A 216 -3.26 14.99 6.32
N ALA A 217 -3.41 14.51 5.08
CA ALA A 217 -2.35 14.48 4.09
C ALA A 217 -2.22 15.81 3.32
N GLU A 218 -3.33 16.52 3.07
CA GLU A 218 -3.35 17.76 2.30
C GLU A 218 -3.24 19.00 3.20
N VAL A 219 -3.91 19.01 4.36
CA VAL A 219 -3.97 20.18 5.23
C VAL A 219 -2.84 20.16 6.24
N ARG A 220 -2.01 21.21 6.21
CA ARG A 220 -0.98 21.46 7.22
C ARG A 220 -1.52 22.42 8.28
N GLY A 221 -1.29 22.14 9.57
CA GLY A 221 -1.66 23.06 10.65
C GLY A 221 -1.77 22.41 12.03
N LYS A 222 -2.05 23.23 13.05
CA LYS A 222 -2.26 22.79 14.43
C LYS A 222 -3.47 21.85 14.56
N PHE A 223 -4.54 22.10 13.81
CA PHE A 223 -5.73 21.25 13.81
C PHE A 223 -5.47 19.85 13.24
N ALA A 224 -4.70 19.73 12.15
CA ALA A 224 -4.29 18.43 11.62
C ALA A 224 -3.43 17.62 12.62
N ARG A 225 -2.57 18.30 13.39
CA ARG A 225 -1.81 17.66 14.48
C ARG A 225 -2.73 17.15 15.58
N PHE A 226 -3.71 17.95 16.00
CA PHE A 226 -4.71 17.55 17.00
C PHE A 226 -5.53 16.34 16.55
N VAL A 227 -6.06 16.35 15.33
CA VAL A 227 -6.80 15.21 14.75
C VAL A 227 -5.91 13.96 14.71
N ARG A 228 -4.64 14.10 14.32
CA ARG A 228 -3.68 12.98 14.33
C ARG A 228 -3.50 12.40 15.74
N THR A 229 -3.36 13.25 16.75
CA THR A 229 -3.28 12.82 18.15
C THR A 229 -4.54 12.07 18.61
N ILE A 230 -5.73 12.51 18.21
CA ILE A 230 -6.98 11.77 18.50
C ILE A 230 -6.96 10.39 17.85
N VAL A 231 -6.62 10.31 16.56
CA VAL A 231 -6.56 9.05 15.82
C VAL A 231 -5.54 8.08 16.44
N GLU A 232 -4.40 8.60 16.91
CA GLU A 232 -3.40 7.83 17.62
C GLU A 232 -3.92 7.34 18.98
N ALA A 233 -4.61 8.19 19.74
CA ALA A 233 -5.23 7.81 21.01
C ALA A 233 -6.31 6.73 20.83
N MET A 234 -7.08 6.75 19.75
CA MET A 234 -8.07 5.71 19.45
C MET A 234 -7.44 4.31 19.31
N THR A 235 -6.19 4.21 18.87
CA THR A 235 -5.50 2.90 18.77
C THR A 235 -5.13 2.29 20.13
N ALA A 236 -5.12 3.09 21.19
CA ALA A 236 -4.87 2.62 22.55
C ALA A 236 -6.13 2.08 23.24
N LEU A 237 -7.32 2.30 22.65
CA LEU A 237 -8.59 1.88 23.24
C LEU A 237 -8.72 0.35 23.18
N PRO A 238 -8.97 -0.34 24.32
CA PRO A 238 -9.30 -1.75 24.30
C PRO A 238 -10.60 -2.02 23.53
N SER A 239 -10.67 -3.11 22.77
CA SER A 239 -11.83 -3.41 21.91
C SER A 239 -13.15 -3.55 22.69
N VAL A 240 -13.09 -4.08 23.92
CA VAL A 240 -14.24 -4.17 24.84
C VAL A 240 -14.79 -2.79 25.19
N VAL A 241 -13.93 -1.78 25.36
CA VAL A 241 -14.35 -0.42 25.74
C VAL A 241 -15.12 0.24 24.60
N ALA A 242 -14.70 0.03 23.35
CA ALA A 242 -15.47 0.48 22.18
C ALA A 242 -16.86 -0.16 22.13
N GLY A 243 -16.95 -1.46 22.41
CA GLY A 243 -18.23 -2.18 22.53
C GLY A 243 -19.13 -1.61 23.63
N LEU A 244 -18.58 -1.39 24.82
CA LEU A 244 -19.32 -0.86 25.96
C LEU A 244 -19.79 0.58 25.72
N PHE A 245 -18.98 1.41 25.06
CA PHE A 245 -19.37 2.76 24.67
C PHE A 245 -20.60 2.74 23.77
N ILE A 246 -20.59 1.92 22.72
CA ILE A 246 -21.72 1.82 21.80
C ILE A 246 -22.94 1.17 22.47
N TYR A 247 -22.74 0.18 23.34
CA TYR A 247 -23.82 -0.39 24.15
C TYR A 247 -24.51 0.70 24.99
N ALA A 248 -23.75 1.51 25.73
CA ALA A 248 -24.32 2.58 26.54
C ALA A 248 -24.98 3.68 25.70
N ALA A 249 -24.34 4.12 24.62
CA ALA A 249 -24.82 5.25 23.81
C ALA A 249 -26.02 4.89 22.92
N ILE A 250 -26.01 3.70 22.30
CA ILE A 250 -26.98 3.33 21.25
C ILE A 250 -28.00 2.32 21.76
N ILE A 251 -27.57 1.30 22.53
CA ILE A 251 -28.49 0.28 23.03
C ILE A 251 -29.27 0.84 24.22
N VAL A 252 -28.59 1.26 25.28
CA VAL A 252 -29.28 1.83 26.45
C VAL A 252 -29.94 3.17 26.13
N GLY A 253 -29.29 4.02 25.32
CA GLY A 253 -29.77 5.38 25.07
C GLY A 253 -30.88 5.53 24.01
N ILE A 254 -30.94 4.65 23.01
CA ILE A 254 -31.78 4.85 21.82
C ILE A 254 -32.65 3.63 21.54
N THR A 255 -32.02 2.49 21.24
CA THR A 255 -32.71 1.34 20.65
C THR A 255 -33.36 0.41 21.68
N HIS A 256 -32.85 0.38 22.91
CA HIS A 256 -33.29 -0.49 24.01
C HIS A 256 -33.25 -1.99 23.71
N GLU A 257 -32.61 -2.40 22.61
CA GLU A 257 -32.45 -3.79 22.19
C GLU A 257 -31.09 -4.03 21.52
N PHE A 258 -30.58 -5.26 21.60
CA PHE A 258 -29.38 -5.66 20.86
C PHE A 258 -29.71 -5.75 19.37
N ASN A 259 -28.83 -5.21 18.52
CA ASN A 259 -29.04 -5.21 17.08
C ASN A 259 -27.72 -5.19 16.30
N GLY A 260 -27.79 -5.60 15.03
CA GLY A 260 -26.64 -5.67 14.13
C GLY A 260 -26.03 -4.29 13.79
N PHE A 261 -26.82 -3.23 13.83
CA PHE A 261 -26.38 -1.87 13.52
C PHE A 261 -25.47 -1.33 14.63
N ALA A 262 -25.84 -1.50 15.90
CA ALA A 262 -24.98 -1.18 17.04
C ALA A 262 -23.66 -1.94 16.97
N ALA A 263 -23.68 -3.22 16.60
CA ALA A 263 -22.45 -3.99 16.37
C ALA A 263 -21.57 -3.40 15.26
N SER A 264 -22.18 -2.97 14.15
CA SER A 264 -21.48 -2.32 13.04
C SER A 264 -20.83 -1.00 13.44
N LEU A 265 -21.48 -0.22 14.32
CA LEU A 265 -20.90 1.00 14.88
C LEU A 265 -19.73 0.70 15.81
N ALA A 266 -19.81 -0.34 16.63
CA ALA A 266 -18.69 -0.73 17.50
C ALA A 266 -17.48 -1.21 16.69
N ILE A 267 -17.71 -2.00 15.62
CA ILE A 267 -16.66 -2.40 14.67
C ILE A 267 -16.06 -1.16 13.98
N THR A 268 -16.90 -0.20 13.58
CA THR A 268 -16.46 1.07 12.95
C THR A 268 -15.48 1.82 13.83
N VAL A 269 -15.74 1.93 15.15
CA VAL A 269 -14.85 2.62 16.10
C VAL A 269 -13.43 2.01 16.10
N LEU A 270 -13.32 0.69 15.97
CA LEU A 270 -12.04 -0.03 15.95
C LEU A 270 -11.35 0.03 14.58
N MET A 271 -12.12 -0.05 13.49
CA MET A 271 -11.57 0.01 12.14
C MET A 271 -11.11 1.40 11.75
N LEU A 272 -11.75 2.46 12.26
CA LEU A 272 -11.49 3.84 11.87
C LEU A 272 -10.02 4.27 12.02
N PRO A 273 -9.33 4.09 13.17
CA PRO A 273 -7.94 4.52 13.30
C PRO A 273 -6.98 3.76 12.39
N ILE A 274 -7.24 2.48 12.14
CA ILE A 274 -6.45 1.65 11.21
C ILE A 274 -6.65 2.18 9.78
N MET A 275 -7.89 2.47 9.40
CA MET A 275 -8.25 2.99 8.08
C MET A 275 -7.61 4.36 7.82
N ILE A 276 -7.67 5.27 8.81
CA ILE A 276 -7.09 6.61 8.72
C ILE A 276 -5.56 6.54 8.61
N ARG A 277 -4.90 5.84 9.53
CA ARG A 277 -3.42 5.77 9.56
C ARG A 277 -2.87 5.12 8.29
N SER A 278 -3.46 4.01 7.87
CA SER A 278 -3.01 3.30 6.66
C SER A 278 -3.22 4.14 5.40
N SER A 279 -4.34 4.86 5.31
CA SER A 279 -4.60 5.75 4.18
C SER A 279 -3.71 6.98 4.17
N ASP A 280 -3.42 7.58 5.34
CA ASP A 280 -2.55 8.76 5.46
C ASP A 280 -1.12 8.45 5.02
N VAL A 281 -0.58 7.30 5.42
CA VAL A 281 0.74 6.82 4.95
C VAL A 281 0.73 6.68 3.43
N VAL A 282 -0.29 6.03 2.87
CA VAL A 282 -0.42 5.82 1.43
C VAL A 282 -0.54 7.14 0.66
N LEU A 283 -1.36 8.08 1.12
CA LEU A 283 -1.58 9.37 0.47
C LEU A 283 -0.31 10.23 0.45
N ARG A 284 0.54 10.10 1.46
CA ARG A 284 1.84 10.81 1.55
C ARG A 284 2.89 10.27 0.57
N LEU A 285 2.69 9.09 0.01
CA LEU A 285 3.58 8.54 -1.03
C LEU A 285 3.45 9.28 -2.37
N VAL A 286 2.38 10.07 -2.59
CA VAL A 286 2.22 10.84 -3.83
C VAL A 286 3.25 11.96 -3.88
N PRO A 287 4.13 11.98 -4.91
CA PRO A 287 5.10 13.05 -5.10
C PRO A 287 4.44 14.43 -5.16
N GLY A 288 5.06 15.42 -4.51
CA GLY A 288 4.54 16.80 -4.45
C GLY A 288 4.46 17.47 -5.82
N ASN A 289 5.40 17.16 -6.73
CA ASN A 289 5.44 17.70 -8.09
C ASN A 289 4.17 17.40 -8.91
N LEU A 290 3.51 16.24 -8.70
CA LEU A 290 2.24 15.92 -9.36
C LEU A 290 1.11 16.82 -8.88
N ARG A 291 1.16 17.25 -7.61
CA ARG A 291 0.16 18.16 -7.02
C ARG A 291 0.37 19.57 -7.54
N GLU A 292 1.61 20.04 -7.49
CA GLU A 292 2.01 21.38 -7.95
C GLU A 292 1.74 21.57 -9.45
N ALA A 293 2.04 20.56 -10.28
CA ALA A 293 1.73 20.60 -11.71
C ALA A 293 0.23 20.72 -11.99
N GLY A 294 -0.61 20.02 -11.22
CA GLY A 294 -2.06 20.13 -11.32
C GLY A 294 -2.57 21.53 -10.97
N LEU A 295 -2.04 22.13 -9.90
CA LEU A 295 -2.37 23.49 -9.48
C LEU A 295 -1.88 24.54 -10.50
N ALA A 296 -0.70 24.33 -11.09
CA ALA A 296 -0.13 25.22 -12.11
C ALA A 296 -0.95 25.24 -13.41
N LEU A 297 -1.69 24.17 -13.72
CA LEU A 297 -2.66 24.11 -14.82
C LEU A 297 -3.99 24.82 -14.50
N GLY A 298 -4.08 25.51 -13.36
CA GLY A 298 -5.30 26.21 -12.92
C GLY A 298 -6.37 25.30 -12.32
N ALA A 299 -6.06 24.03 -12.05
CA ALA A 299 -7.00 23.13 -11.39
C ALA A 299 -7.14 23.47 -9.90
N SER A 300 -8.36 23.39 -9.36
CA SER A 300 -8.59 23.54 -7.92
C SER A 300 -7.96 22.38 -7.14
N GLN A 301 -7.60 22.60 -5.86
CA GLN A 301 -7.05 21.55 -4.98
C GLN A 301 -7.93 20.29 -4.96
N TRP A 302 -9.26 20.45 -4.90
CA TRP A 302 -10.20 19.33 -4.98
C TRP A 302 -10.12 18.58 -6.31
N SER A 303 -9.97 19.30 -7.43
CA SER A 303 -9.81 18.68 -8.75
C SER A 303 -8.51 17.88 -8.84
N VAL A 304 -7.41 18.40 -8.29
CA VAL A 304 -6.11 17.71 -8.23
C VAL A 304 -6.23 16.45 -7.36
N VAL A 305 -6.89 16.54 -6.21
CA VAL A 305 -7.11 15.39 -5.34
C VAL A 305 -7.89 14.28 -6.05
N TRP A 306 -9.03 14.62 -6.67
CA TRP A 306 -9.89 13.61 -7.31
C TRP A 306 -9.30 13.02 -8.58
N ARG A 307 -8.58 13.82 -9.38
CA ARG A 307 -8.12 13.40 -10.70
C ARG A 307 -6.67 12.92 -10.72
N VAL A 308 -5.86 13.32 -9.74
CA VAL A 308 -4.43 12.99 -9.69
C VAL A 308 -4.10 12.16 -8.45
N VAL A 309 -4.39 12.68 -7.24
CA VAL A 309 -3.95 12.04 -5.99
C VAL A 309 -4.65 10.69 -5.77
N LEU A 310 -5.97 10.65 -5.68
CA LEU A 310 -6.73 9.43 -5.38
C LEU A 310 -6.49 8.32 -6.44
N PRO A 311 -6.50 8.60 -7.76
CA PRO A 311 -6.19 7.59 -8.75
C PRO A 311 -4.77 7.05 -8.68
N THR A 312 -3.80 7.90 -8.30
CA THR A 312 -2.38 7.50 -8.19
C THR A 312 -2.16 6.48 -7.07
N VAL A 313 -2.89 6.62 -5.95
CA VAL A 313 -2.73 5.72 -4.78
C VAL A 313 -3.84 4.69 -4.60
N ARG A 314 -4.69 4.47 -5.61
CA ARG A 314 -5.84 3.55 -5.53
C ARG A 314 -5.48 2.15 -5.02
N SER A 315 -4.34 1.60 -5.41
CA SER A 315 -3.88 0.26 -5.00
C SER A 315 -3.44 0.25 -3.54
N GLY A 316 -2.78 1.32 -3.09
CA GLY A 316 -2.40 1.53 -1.69
C GLY A 316 -3.64 1.71 -0.82
N LEU A 317 -4.61 2.51 -1.25
CA LEU A 317 -5.87 2.73 -0.53
C LEU A 317 -6.68 1.44 -0.45
N THR A 318 -6.70 0.63 -1.50
CA THR A 318 -7.35 -0.69 -1.43
C THR A 318 -6.66 -1.59 -0.40
N THR A 319 -5.33 -1.56 -0.32
CA THR A 319 -4.60 -2.30 0.72
C THR A 319 -4.95 -1.77 2.12
N ALA A 320 -5.06 -0.46 2.30
CA ALA A 320 -5.49 0.14 3.56
C ALA A 320 -6.91 -0.32 3.96
N ILE A 321 -7.86 -0.36 3.00
CA ILE A 321 -9.22 -0.86 3.24
C ILE A 321 -9.15 -2.32 3.66
N ILE A 322 -8.42 -3.15 2.91
CA ILE A 322 -8.26 -4.58 3.20
C ILE A 322 -7.72 -4.81 4.61
N LEU A 323 -6.70 -4.06 5.04
CA LEU A 323 -6.12 -4.19 6.37
C LEU A 323 -7.12 -3.82 7.47
N ALA A 324 -7.89 -2.74 7.28
CA ALA A 324 -8.93 -2.34 8.22
C ALA A 324 -10.07 -3.38 8.27
N THR A 325 -10.53 -3.88 7.11
CA THR A 325 -11.57 -4.91 7.00
C THR A 325 -11.14 -6.21 7.67
N ALA A 326 -9.89 -6.66 7.46
CA ALA A 326 -9.37 -7.89 8.02
C ALA A 326 -9.40 -7.89 9.56
N HIS A 327 -9.14 -6.72 10.17
CA HIS A 327 -9.31 -6.53 11.59
C HIS A 327 -10.79 -6.62 12.00
N GLY A 328 -11.66 -5.82 11.36
CA GLY A 328 -13.08 -5.74 11.74
C GLY A 328 -13.88 -7.03 11.59
N ILE A 329 -13.60 -7.87 10.59
CA ILE A 329 -14.31 -9.16 10.38
C ILE A 329 -14.07 -10.13 11.55
N GLY A 330 -12.90 -10.08 12.17
CA GLY A 330 -12.50 -10.96 13.28
C GLY A 330 -12.89 -10.44 14.67
N GLU A 331 -13.50 -9.25 14.77
CA GLU A 331 -13.83 -8.66 16.06
C GLU A 331 -14.97 -9.42 16.76
N THR A 332 -14.71 -9.82 18.01
CA THR A 332 -15.66 -10.63 18.82
C THR A 332 -16.10 -9.88 20.07
N ALA A 333 -15.17 -9.26 20.79
CA ALA A 333 -15.43 -8.57 22.05
C ALA A 333 -16.48 -7.45 21.95
N PRO A 334 -16.36 -6.48 21.03
CA PRO A 334 -17.37 -5.42 20.91
C PRO A 334 -18.72 -5.95 20.41
N VAL A 335 -18.70 -6.96 19.53
CA VAL A 335 -19.89 -7.56 18.92
C VAL A 335 -20.70 -8.34 19.96
N LEU A 336 -20.03 -9.04 20.88
CA LEU A 336 -20.67 -9.74 22.00
C LEU A 336 -21.53 -8.80 22.85
N LEU A 337 -21.07 -7.56 23.07
CA LEU A 337 -21.78 -6.56 23.88
C LEU A 337 -22.88 -5.81 23.11
N THR A 338 -22.98 -5.95 21.79
CA THR A 338 -23.83 -5.08 20.96
C THR A 338 -24.79 -5.84 20.05
N ALA A 339 -24.33 -6.91 19.41
CA ALA A 339 -25.13 -7.67 18.46
C ALA A 339 -26.04 -8.70 19.12
N GLY A 340 -25.66 -9.18 20.31
CA GLY A 340 -26.33 -10.27 20.99
C GLY A 340 -26.15 -11.64 20.31
N VAL A 341 -26.68 -12.68 20.96
CA VAL A 341 -26.61 -14.07 20.48
C VAL A 341 -28.00 -14.54 20.09
N THR A 342 -28.15 -15.04 18.86
CA THR A 342 -29.38 -15.65 18.34
C THR A 342 -29.04 -16.85 17.46
N SER A 343 -29.91 -17.85 17.50
CA SER A 343 -29.82 -19.03 16.63
C SER A 343 -30.61 -18.87 15.33
N ASN A 344 -31.56 -17.93 15.30
CA ASN A 344 -32.42 -17.69 14.14
C ASN A 344 -31.77 -16.71 13.16
N LEU A 345 -32.04 -16.89 11.87
CA LEU A 345 -31.65 -15.93 10.85
C LEU A 345 -32.35 -14.58 11.06
N ASN A 346 -31.55 -13.53 11.24
CA ASN A 346 -32.00 -12.15 11.23
C ASN A 346 -31.28 -11.38 10.10
N ILE A 347 -32.06 -10.77 9.21
CA ILE A 347 -31.57 -9.99 8.06
C ILE A 347 -31.67 -8.49 8.33
N ASN A 348 -32.45 -8.07 9.33
CA ASN A 348 -32.63 -6.66 9.65
C ASN A 348 -31.55 -6.21 10.65
N PRO A 349 -30.58 -5.36 10.26
CA PRO A 349 -29.56 -4.89 11.18
C PRO A 349 -30.11 -3.95 12.27
N PHE A 350 -31.27 -3.33 12.07
CA PHE A 350 -31.80 -2.32 12.99
C PHE A 350 -32.68 -2.90 14.11
N SER A 351 -33.07 -4.17 14.02
CA SER A 351 -33.93 -4.78 15.01
C SER A 351 -33.58 -6.24 15.27
N GLY A 352 -33.64 -6.61 16.54
CA GLY A 352 -33.33 -7.96 17.01
C GLY A 352 -31.84 -8.34 16.97
N PRO A 353 -31.43 -9.36 17.74
CA PRO A 353 -30.04 -9.78 17.79
C PRO A 353 -29.56 -10.31 16.44
N MET A 354 -28.26 -10.17 16.16
CA MET A 354 -27.65 -10.62 14.91
C MET A 354 -26.23 -11.16 15.17
N THR A 355 -26.10 -12.48 15.22
CA THR A 355 -24.83 -13.13 15.56
C THR A 355 -23.85 -13.11 14.38
N SER A 356 -22.56 -12.91 14.65
CA SER A 356 -21.48 -12.97 13.67
C SER A 356 -20.76 -14.32 13.73
N LEU A 357 -20.05 -14.70 12.67
CA LEU A 357 -19.22 -15.91 12.62
C LEU A 357 -18.19 -16.03 13.76
N PRO A 358 -17.40 -15.00 14.13
CA PRO A 358 -16.51 -15.08 15.28
C PRO A 358 -17.26 -15.36 16.59
N LEU A 359 -18.40 -14.68 16.79
CA LEU A 359 -19.23 -14.83 17.98
C LEU A 359 -19.87 -16.24 18.04
N ALA A 360 -20.39 -16.73 16.91
CA ALA A 360 -20.95 -18.08 16.81
C ALA A 360 -19.89 -19.16 17.09
N ALA A 361 -18.69 -19.01 16.52
CA ALA A 361 -17.58 -19.93 16.79
C ALA A 361 -17.24 -19.97 18.28
N LEU A 362 -17.16 -18.80 18.94
CA LEU A 362 -16.92 -18.70 20.38
C LEU A 362 -18.01 -19.40 21.19
N GLU A 363 -19.28 -19.10 20.91
CA GLU A 363 -20.42 -19.68 21.67
C GLU A 363 -20.52 -21.19 21.48
N PHE A 364 -20.25 -21.71 20.29
CA PHE A 364 -20.26 -23.15 20.04
C PHE A 364 -19.10 -23.88 20.71
N VAL A 365 -17.89 -23.32 20.71
CA VAL A 365 -16.72 -23.94 21.37
C VAL A 365 -16.85 -23.90 22.91
N LYS A 366 -17.49 -22.86 23.47
CA LYS A 366 -17.75 -22.75 24.92
C LYS A 366 -18.69 -23.84 25.44
N ASN A 367 -19.50 -24.45 24.57
CA ASN A 367 -20.41 -25.51 24.96
C ASN A 367 -19.64 -26.79 25.36
N SER A 368 -20.13 -27.51 26.36
CA SER A 368 -19.49 -28.73 26.86
C SER A 368 -19.57 -29.91 25.87
N GLN A 369 -20.56 -29.91 24.97
CA GLN A 369 -20.80 -31.00 24.05
C GLN A 369 -19.82 -31.03 22.87
N ASN A 370 -19.29 -32.22 22.56
CA ASN A 370 -18.34 -32.40 21.45
C ASN A 370 -18.93 -32.02 20.09
N THR A 371 -20.23 -32.30 19.87
CA THR A 371 -20.97 -31.88 18.67
C THR A 371 -20.94 -30.37 18.46
N MET A 372 -21.17 -29.59 19.52
CA MET A 372 -21.13 -28.13 19.46
C MET A 372 -19.70 -27.62 19.24
N LYS A 373 -18.70 -28.22 19.89
CA LYS A 373 -17.29 -27.88 19.65
C LYS A 373 -16.89 -28.11 18.19
N ALA A 374 -17.28 -29.24 17.60
CA ALA A 374 -17.04 -29.54 16.19
C ALA A 374 -17.68 -28.49 15.26
N ARG A 375 -18.94 -28.09 15.53
CA ARG A 375 -19.61 -26.98 14.81
C ARG A 375 -18.87 -25.65 15.01
N GLY A 376 -18.36 -25.38 16.19
CA GLY A 376 -17.58 -24.17 16.49
C GLY A 376 -16.30 -24.08 15.69
N PHE A 377 -15.50 -25.14 15.65
CA PHE A 377 -14.29 -25.19 14.82
C PHE A 377 -14.61 -25.16 13.33
N ALA A 378 -15.70 -25.81 12.88
CA ALA A 378 -16.17 -25.69 11.51
C ALA A 378 -16.61 -24.25 11.16
N THR A 379 -17.26 -23.53 12.08
CA THR A 379 -17.63 -22.12 11.93
C THR A 379 -16.39 -21.23 11.81
N ALA A 380 -15.37 -21.47 12.64
CA ALA A 380 -14.09 -20.77 12.56
C ALA A 380 -13.35 -21.07 11.24
N ALA A 381 -13.39 -22.32 10.75
CA ALA A 381 -12.84 -22.67 9.44
C ALA A 381 -13.57 -21.94 8.29
N VAL A 382 -14.89 -21.87 8.34
CA VAL A 382 -15.68 -21.10 7.35
C VAL A 382 -15.34 -19.61 7.43
N LEU A 383 -15.16 -19.04 8.62
CA LEU A 383 -14.69 -17.66 8.80
C LEU A 383 -13.33 -17.44 8.11
N LEU A 384 -12.35 -18.33 8.31
CA LEU A 384 -11.04 -18.24 7.66
C LEU A 384 -11.16 -18.24 6.13
N VAL A 385 -11.97 -19.16 5.58
CA VAL A 385 -12.23 -19.23 4.13
C VAL A 385 -12.95 -17.98 3.64
N LEU A 386 -13.95 -17.49 4.37
CA LEU A 386 -14.68 -16.27 4.03
C LEU A 386 -13.75 -15.06 3.98
N VAL A 387 -12.91 -14.88 5.00
CA VAL A 387 -11.90 -13.80 5.04
C VAL A 387 -10.95 -13.91 3.86
N LEU A 388 -10.46 -15.12 3.55
CA LEU A 388 -9.58 -15.34 2.40
C LEU A 388 -10.27 -14.97 1.08
N VAL A 389 -11.51 -15.40 0.87
CA VAL A 389 -12.29 -15.09 -0.33
C VAL A 389 -12.53 -13.58 -0.46
N LEU A 390 -12.97 -12.92 0.62
CA LEU A 390 -13.16 -11.48 0.65
C LEU A 390 -11.84 -10.74 0.36
N PHE A 391 -10.73 -11.21 0.91
CA PHE A 391 -9.40 -10.65 0.66
C PHE A 391 -8.98 -10.80 -0.81
N LEU A 392 -9.17 -11.98 -1.41
CA LEU A 392 -8.85 -12.22 -2.82
C LEU A 392 -9.70 -11.37 -3.75
N ILE A 393 -11.01 -11.23 -3.46
CA ILE A 393 -11.93 -10.37 -4.21
C ILE A 393 -11.48 -8.90 -4.09
N ALA A 394 -11.25 -8.42 -2.87
CA ALA A 394 -10.82 -7.04 -2.63
C ALA A 394 -9.48 -6.74 -3.30
N ARG A 395 -8.51 -7.67 -3.25
CA ARG A 395 -7.22 -7.53 -3.93
C ARG A 395 -7.38 -7.50 -5.45
N LYS A 396 -8.25 -8.34 -6.01
CA LYS A 396 -8.52 -8.37 -7.45
C LYS A 396 -9.18 -7.07 -7.93
N ILE A 397 -10.12 -6.53 -7.15
CA ILE A 397 -10.79 -5.25 -7.43
C ILE A 397 -9.82 -4.07 -7.29
N GLY A 398 -8.95 -4.09 -6.27
CA GLY A 398 -7.99 -3.02 -5.94
C GLY A 398 -6.93 -2.72 -7.00
N GLY A 399 -6.81 -3.59 -8.01
CA GLY A 399 -5.94 -3.39 -9.16
C GLY A 399 -4.46 -3.64 -8.86
N GLN A 400 -3.71 -3.84 -9.94
CA GLN A 400 -2.26 -4.06 -9.90
C GLN A 400 -1.52 -2.75 -9.61
N GLU A 401 -0.26 -2.88 -9.18
CA GLU A 401 0.68 -1.78 -8.95
C GLU A 401 0.61 -0.70 -10.05
N PRO A 402 0.60 0.60 -9.68
CA PRO A 402 0.66 1.69 -10.64
C PRO A 402 1.84 1.49 -11.61
N GLY A 403 1.57 1.56 -12.92
CA GLY A 403 2.60 1.42 -13.97
C GLY A 403 2.72 0.03 -14.62
N LYS A 404 2.14 -1.04 -14.04
CA LYS A 404 2.08 -2.35 -14.70
C LYS A 404 0.83 -2.46 -15.58
N LEU A 405 1.01 -2.18 -16.87
CA LEU A 405 -0.03 -2.39 -17.89
C LEU A 405 -0.31 -3.89 -18.03
N THR A 406 -1.59 -4.27 -18.02
CA THR A 406 -1.98 -5.65 -18.34
C THR A 406 -1.55 -6.02 -19.76
N PRO A 407 -1.34 -7.30 -20.09
CA PRO A 407 -0.94 -7.71 -21.44
C PRO A 407 -1.87 -7.14 -22.53
N VAL A 408 -3.17 -7.11 -22.25
CA VAL A 408 -4.21 -6.54 -23.12
C VAL A 408 -4.07 -5.02 -23.27
N GLN A 409 -3.85 -4.30 -22.16
CA GLN A 409 -3.65 -2.84 -22.20
C GLN A 409 -2.35 -2.47 -22.92
N ARG A 410 -1.28 -3.24 -22.73
CA ARG A 410 0.00 -3.07 -23.41
C ARG A 410 -0.14 -3.30 -24.91
N ALA A 411 -0.87 -4.33 -25.32
CA ALA A 411 -1.17 -4.58 -26.74
C ALA A 411 -1.98 -3.42 -27.37
N LYS A 412 -3.00 -2.92 -26.66
CA LYS A 412 -3.84 -1.81 -27.11
C LYS A 412 -3.06 -0.47 -27.20
N LEU A 413 -2.16 -0.21 -26.25
CA LEU A 413 -1.24 0.93 -26.28
C LEU A 413 -0.21 0.81 -27.42
N GLY A 414 0.32 -0.38 -27.66
CA GLY A 414 1.20 -0.66 -28.79
C GLY A 414 0.52 -0.38 -30.13
N GLN A 415 -0.74 -0.80 -30.30
CA GLN A 415 -1.53 -0.48 -31.49
C GLN A 415 -1.76 1.04 -31.64
N ARG A 416 -2.13 1.75 -30.57
CA ARG A 416 -2.29 3.21 -30.58
C ARG A 416 -0.98 3.93 -30.90
N SER A 417 0.13 3.49 -30.33
CA SER A 417 1.46 4.04 -30.58
C SER A 417 1.86 3.87 -32.06
N ARG A 418 1.65 2.68 -32.63
CA ARG A 418 1.89 2.42 -34.06
C ARG A 418 1.02 3.30 -34.97
N ALA A 419 -0.27 3.45 -34.64
CA ALA A 419 -1.18 4.31 -35.40
C ALA A 419 -0.76 5.79 -35.34
N THR A 420 -0.35 6.28 -34.16
CA THR A 420 0.17 7.64 -33.99
C THR A 420 1.49 7.85 -34.72
N ALA A 421 2.41 6.88 -34.66
CA ALA A 421 3.68 6.94 -35.40
C ALA A 421 3.45 7.00 -36.91
N ALA A 422 2.52 6.19 -37.45
CA ALA A 422 2.13 6.27 -38.85
C ALA A 422 1.51 7.63 -39.22
N ARG A 423 0.74 8.25 -38.31
CA ARG A 423 0.21 9.60 -38.52
C ARG A 423 1.31 10.66 -38.55
N MET A 424 2.26 10.58 -37.62
CA MET A 424 3.41 11.49 -37.54
C MET A 424 4.28 11.40 -38.79
N ALA A 425 4.58 10.18 -39.26
CA ALA A 425 5.36 9.95 -40.48
C ALA A 425 4.68 10.54 -41.74
N ARG A 426 3.36 10.40 -41.86
CA ARG A 426 2.60 11.03 -42.97
C ARG A 426 2.63 12.55 -42.89
N ASN A 427 2.51 13.12 -41.69
CA ASN A 427 2.57 14.57 -41.50
C ASN A 427 3.97 15.12 -41.79
N SER A 428 5.03 14.42 -41.41
CA SER A 428 6.40 14.83 -41.71
C SER A 428 6.70 14.76 -43.22
N GLN A 429 6.19 13.73 -43.92
CA GLN A 429 6.31 13.63 -45.37
C GLN A 429 5.55 14.76 -46.09
N ARG A 430 4.34 15.09 -45.64
CA ARG A 430 3.59 16.26 -46.17
C ARG A 430 4.34 17.57 -45.94
N ALA A 431 4.87 17.78 -44.74
CA ALA A 431 5.64 18.99 -44.43
C ALA A 431 6.95 19.07 -45.23
N ALA A 432 7.59 17.94 -45.54
CA ALA A 432 8.75 17.88 -46.42
C ALA A 432 8.37 18.18 -47.89
N ALA A 433 7.23 17.66 -48.35
CA ALA A 433 6.70 17.93 -49.68
C ALA A 433 6.34 19.41 -49.89
N ASP A 434 5.70 20.05 -48.90
CA ASP A 434 5.43 21.50 -48.93
C ASP A 434 6.72 22.32 -49.00
N ARG A 435 7.78 21.92 -48.28
CA ARG A 435 9.09 22.60 -48.35
C ARG A 435 9.78 22.46 -49.70
N THR A 436 9.53 21.37 -50.43
CA THR A 436 10.07 21.18 -51.78
C THR A 436 9.28 21.88 -52.88
N ILE A 437 8.06 22.34 -52.60
CA ILE A 437 7.20 23.04 -53.57
C ILE A 437 7.40 24.57 -53.52
N SER A 438 7.98 25.12 -52.44
CA SER A 438 8.43 26.51 -52.44
C SER A 438 9.78 26.64 -53.18
N PRO A 439 9.83 27.35 -54.32
CA PRO A 439 11.08 27.54 -55.05
C PRO A 439 12.04 28.45 -54.26
N PRO A 440 13.37 28.27 -54.36
CA PRO A 440 14.36 29.14 -53.72
C PRO A 440 14.53 30.48 -54.46
N GLY A 441 13.42 31.18 -54.75
CA GLY A 441 13.44 32.38 -55.58
C GLY A 441 12.16 33.21 -55.60
N GLY A 442 11.40 33.25 -54.50
CA GLY A 442 10.38 34.28 -54.29
C GLY A 442 10.97 35.41 -53.46
N GLU A 443 10.83 36.66 -53.92
CA GLU A 443 11.34 37.90 -53.32
C GLU A 443 11.36 37.91 -51.78
N PRO A 444 12.39 38.53 -51.16
CA PRO A 444 12.33 38.83 -49.74
C PRO A 444 11.09 39.69 -49.49
N ALA A 445 10.24 39.26 -48.55
CA ALA A 445 9.15 40.07 -48.03
C ALA A 445 9.72 41.45 -47.65
N PRO A 446 9.01 42.56 -47.96
CA PRO A 446 9.51 43.90 -47.66
C PRO A 446 9.84 43.97 -46.17
N ALA A 447 11.06 44.42 -45.89
CA ALA A 447 11.56 44.64 -44.54
C ALA A 447 10.50 45.42 -43.75
N HIS A 448 9.97 44.79 -42.69
CA HIS A 448 9.22 45.53 -41.70
C HIS A 448 10.14 46.65 -41.20
N ALA A 449 9.65 47.87 -41.37
CA ALA A 449 10.31 49.10 -41.00
C ALA A 449 10.93 49.01 -39.60
N GLU A 450 12.14 49.52 -39.52
CA GLU A 450 12.85 49.95 -38.33
C GLU A 450 11.88 50.56 -37.29
N PRO A 451 11.89 50.13 -36.01
CA PRO A 451 11.18 50.85 -34.98
C PRO A 451 11.90 52.18 -34.75
N ASP A 452 11.22 53.28 -35.04
CA ASP A 452 11.63 54.64 -34.70
C ASP A 452 12.19 54.73 -33.26
N PRO A 453 13.35 55.37 -33.04
CA PRO A 453 13.84 55.61 -31.69
C PRO A 453 13.07 56.81 -31.08
N HIS A 454 12.42 56.53 -29.96
CA HIS A 454 11.77 57.46 -29.02
C HIS A 454 10.37 58.00 -29.36
N PRO A 455 9.43 57.79 -28.43
CA PRO A 455 8.53 58.84 -27.98
C PRO A 455 9.00 59.34 -26.61
N GLN A 456 9.31 60.64 -26.58
CA GLN A 456 9.48 61.44 -25.38
C GLN A 456 8.29 61.24 -24.45
N SER A 457 8.59 61.09 -23.15
CA SER A 457 7.63 61.17 -22.07
C SER A 457 6.92 62.54 -22.03
N PRO A 458 5.59 62.58 -21.86
CA PRO A 458 4.92 63.74 -21.30
C PRO A 458 4.49 63.47 -19.86
N SER A 459 5.05 64.31 -19.00
CA SER A 459 4.56 64.78 -17.72
C SER A 459 3.04 64.71 -17.50
N GLN A 460 2.70 64.29 -16.27
CA GLN A 460 1.58 64.72 -15.43
C GLN A 460 0.63 65.79 -16.02
N GLN A 461 -0.66 65.46 -16.08
CA GLN A 461 -1.70 66.41 -15.69
C GLN A 461 -2.97 65.71 -15.18
N SER A 462 -3.49 66.36 -14.14
CA SER A 462 -4.65 66.10 -13.30
C SER A 462 -6.00 66.08 -14.04
N THR A 463 -7.04 65.64 -13.31
CA THR A 463 -8.50 65.81 -13.52
C THR A 463 -9.13 64.70 -14.39
N GLY A 464 -10.23 64.04 -14.08
CA GLY A 464 -11.24 64.11 -13.01
C GLY A 464 -12.56 63.55 -13.59
N ASP A 465 -13.35 62.89 -12.74
CA ASP A 465 -14.81 62.68 -12.85
C ASP A 465 -15.40 61.48 -13.66
N LYS A 466 -16.28 60.73 -12.95
CA LYS A 466 -17.43 59.87 -13.37
C LYS A 466 -17.14 58.54 -14.09
N ILE A 467 -17.69 57.37 -13.73
CA ILE A 467 -18.91 56.96 -12.96
C ILE A 467 -18.55 55.74 -12.09
#